data_AF-A0A916NNJ5-F1
#
_entry.id   AF-A0A916NNJ5-F1
#
_cell.length_a   1.000
_cell.length_b   1.000
_cell.length_c   1.000
_cell.angle_alpha   90.00
_cell.angle_beta   90.00
_cell.angle_gamma   90.00
#
_symmetry.space_group_name_H-M   'P 1'
#
loop_
_entity.id
_entity.type
_entity.pdbx_description
1 polymer ?
#
loop_
_entity_poly.entity_id
_entity_poly.type
_entity_poly.pdbx_seq_one_letter_code
_entity_poly.pdbx_strand_id
1 'polypeptide(L)'
;MNETASTAPLAASIDDGAALPALSTEPSIDASSGVLADGSGAMPGEARLALWRIERDLWAPRTVRVTDASGRIVATALTAGRPHAAYRKIVDVLAIDAAAFRAAVAAAADDAPTAVDGSRPAPIVVKFEEHPALAPLDAEREAMLADLGFVRDPDPLPSVPSTRPGSDAFTRSWSKWLGAAPTRPAPYYGQTTDVTCGAVTALMSLERSGLGRLRPDDAGGDASDNQNRELDFWRRATNLPACEPIGLAVATAGEIGTTGLTLRTPRVILSTEELVLLEEWRDQPFERRLREQLQHDSLRQAAELGVEIERRWVPVEEIRDLVVGGADVFLLIALAPLIGDPAPHWILAHDVIDDVLIVSDPWVEAEHGESWVDTSALPIPLAGVDLITRWGDPAYRGVVVVPR
;
A
#
# COMPACT_ATOMS: atom_id res chain seq x y z
N MET A 1 -66.65 28.05 -21.93
CA MET A 1 -67.53 28.18 -20.77
C MET A 1 -67.24 27.03 -19.83
N ASN A 2 -67.03 27.39 -18.57
CA ASN A 2 -66.68 26.58 -17.39
C ASN A 2 -67.42 25.24 -17.28
N GLU A 3 -66.79 24.21 -16.70
CA GLU A 3 -66.91 23.93 -15.25
C GLU A 3 -65.91 22.86 -14.77
N THR A 4 -65.51 23.05 -13.51
CA THR A 4 -64.47 22.39 -12.74
C THR A 4 -65.05 21.34 -11.77
N ALA A 5 -64.37 20.21 -11.60
CA ALA A 5 -64.37 19.38 -10.37
C ALA A 5 -63.16 18.43 -10.49
N SER A 6 -62.03 18.63 -9.82
CA SER A 6 -61.76 18.42 -8.38
C SER A 6 -62.16 17.03 -7.88
N THR A 7 -61.19 16.10 -7.95
CA THR A 7 -61.20 14.85 -7.19
C THR A 7 -59.80 14.62 -6.63
N ALA A 8 -59.66 14.85 -5.33
CA ALA A 8 -58.50 14.47 -4.53
C ALA A 8 -58.40 12.94 -4.39
N PRO A 9 -57.18 12.35 -4.37
CA PRO A 9 -57.00 11.01 -3.87
C PRO A 9 -56.65 10.99 -2.38
N LEU A 10 -57.01 9.87 -1.77
CA LEU A 10 -57.00 9.53 -0.36
C LEU A 10 -55.68 9.82 0.36
N ALA A 11 -55.81 10.31 1.59
CA ALA A 11 -54.79 10.25 2.62
C ALA A 11 -54.47 8.79 2.98
N ALA A 12 -53.21 8.40 2.80
CA ALA A 12 -52.58 7.33 3.57
C ALA A 12 -51.52 8.01 4.44
N SER A 13 -51.79 8.12 5.74
CA SER A 13 -50.80 8.54 6.71
C SER A 13 -49.76 7.44 6.87
N ILE A 14 -48.53 7.75 6.50
CA ILE A 14 -47.35 7.13 7.12
C ILE A 14 -46.51 8.31 7.59
N ASP A 15 -46.85 8.74 8.80
CA ASP A 15 -45.96 9.54 9.63
C ASP A 15 -45.13 8.52 10.42
N ASP A 16 -43.85 8.42 10.07
CA ASP A 16 -42.75 7.99 10.94
C ASP A 16 -41.44 8.34 10.22
N GLY A 17 -41.31 9.61 9.86
CA GLY A 17 -40.05 10.22 9.51
C GLY A 17 -39.37 10.69 10.78
N ALA A 18 -38.83 9.76 11.57
CA ALA A 18 -37.91 10.12 12.63
C ALA A 18 -36.68 10.78 11.97
N ALA A 19 -36.66 12.11 11.96
CA ALA A 19 -35.46 12.86 11.62
C ALA A 19 -34.34 12.38 12.54
N LEU A 20 -33.31 11.75 11.95
CA LEU A 20 -32.11 11.36 12.69
C LEU A 20 -31.58 12.61 13.41
N PRO A 21 -31.18 12.51 14.69
CA PRO A 21 -30.64 13.64 15.43
C PRO A 21 -29.41 14.21 14.70
N ALA A 22 -29.28 15.54 14.70
CA ALA A 22 -28.14 16.21 14.09
C ALA A 22 -26.83 15.75 14.77
N LEU A 23 -25.93 15.14 13.99
CA LEU A 23 -24.59 14.73 14.43
C LEU A 23 -23.55 15.77 14.00
N SER A 24 -22.56 16.04 14.84
CA SER A 24 -21.42 16.94 14.56
C SER A 24 -20.09 16.22 14.59
N THR A 25 -19.11 16.69 13.80
CA THR A 25 -17.82 16.03 13.60
C THR A 25 -16.63 16.94 13.96
N GLU A 26 -15.66 16.44 14.73
CA GLU A 26 -14.42 17.15 15.05
C GLU A 26 -13.18 16.24 14.96
N PRO A 27 -12.13 16.62 14.20
CA PRO A 27 -10.86 15.89 14.18
C PRO A 27 -9.97 16.25 15.39
N SER A 28 -9.26 15.27 15.93
CA SER A 28 -8.22 15.42 16.96
C SER A 28 -6.95 14.65 16.58
N ILE A 29 -5.79 15.20 16.93
CA ILE A 29 -4.46 14.69 16.57
C ILE A 29 -3.92 13.67 17.61
N ASP A 30 -4.57 13.53 18.76
CA ASP A 30 -4.10 12.64 19.83
C ASP A 30 -4.81 11.28 19.81
N ALA A 31 -4.13 10.26 19.26
CA ALA A 31 -4.59 8.87 19.21
C ALA A 31 -4.77 8.23 20.60
N SER A 32 -4.03 8.69 21.61
CA SER A 32 -4.15 8.19 22.99
C SER A 32 -5.38 8.73 23.73
N SER A 33 -5.90 9.89 23.30
CA SER A 33 -7.03 10.56 23.94
C SER A 33 -8.42 10.13 23.45
N GLY A 34 -8.49 9.23 22.45
CA GLY A 34 -9.69 8.99 21.64
C GLY A 34 -10.46 7.70 21.90
N VAL A 35 -10.03 6.85 22.84
CA VAL A 35 -10.74 5.58 23.10
C VAL A 35 -12.08 5.89 23.76
N LEU A 36 -13.15 5.66 23.01
CA LEU A 36 -14.51 5.69 23.53
C LEU A 36 -14.83 4.41 24.30
N ALA A 37 -15.61 4.55 25.38
CA ALA A 37 -16.52 3.49 25.78
C ALA A 37 -17.60 3.36 24.69
N ASP A 38 -17.97 2.14 24.32
CA ASP A 38 -18.98 1.89 23.28
C ASP A 38 -20.38 2.39 23.69
N GLY A 39 -21.35 2.22 22.79
CA GLY A 39 -22.74 2.67 22.99
C GLY A 39 -23.49 2.06 24.14
N SER A 40 -22.99 0.95 24.67
CA SER A 40 -23.51 0.27 25.85
C SER A 40 -22.83 0.73 27.15
N GLY A 41 -21.80 1.57 27.06
CA GLY A 41 -20.89 1.89 28.14
C GLY A 41 -19.84 0.80 28.38
N ALA A 42 -19.73 -0.21 27.51
CA ALA A 42 -18.73 -1.26 27.60
C ALA A 42 -17.45 -0.87 26.84
N MET A 43 -16.31 -1.30 27.34
CA MET A 43 -15.05 -1.07 26.66
C MET A 43 -14.91 -2.06 25.50
N PRO A 44 -14.33 -1.63 24.35
CA PRO A 44 -13.90 -2.56 23.33
C PRO A 44 -13.04 -3.68 23.94
N GLY A 45 -13.10 -4.88 23.36
CA GLY A 45 -12.27 -6.00 23.83
C GLY A 45 -10.77 -5.64 23.80
N GLU A 46 -9.98 -6.21 24.73
CA GLU A 46 -8.58 -5.83 24.92
C GLU A 46 -7.75 -5.95 23.63
N ALA A 47 -8.01 -6.96 22.79
CA ALA A 47 -7.32 -7.12 21.50
C ALA A 47 -7.60 -5.96 20.53
N ARG A 48 -8.84 -5.46 20.50
CA ARG A 48 -9.21 -4.28 19.72
C ARG A 48 -8.62 -3.01 20.32
N LEU A 49 -8.56 -2.88 21.65
CA LEU A 49 -7.87 -1.77 22.31
C LEU A 49 -6.37 -1.78 22.03
N ALA A 50 -5.74 -2.95 21.95
CA ALA A 50 -4.33 -3.08 21.60
C ALA A 50 -4.06 -2.48 20.21
N LEU A 51 -4.93 -2.73 19.21
CA LEU A 51 -4.83 -2.11 17.87
C LEU A 51 -4.76 -0.58 17.94
N TRP A 52 -5.61 0.05 18.78
CA TRP A 52 -5.65 1.50 18.97
C TRP A 52 -4.46 2.07 19.73
N ARG A 53 -3.76 1.25 20.52
CA ARG A 53 -2.60 1.66 21.32
C ARG A 53 -1.26 1.49 20.60
N ILE A 54 -1.23 0.81 19.44
CA ILE A 54 -0.01 0.70 18.64
C ILE A 54 0.49 2.09 18.26
N GLU A 55 1.79 2.31 18.46
CA GLU A 55 2.49 3.56 18.15
C GLU A 55 2.48 3.81 16.64
N ARG A 56 2.06 5.03 16.25
CA ARG A 56 1.86 5.39 14.84
C ARG A 56 2.36 6.77 14.50
N ASP A 57 3.17 7.42 15.34
CA ASP A 57 3.47 8.86 15.23
C ASP A 57 3.98 9.26 13.83
N LEU A 58 4.81 8.42 13.21
CA LEU A 58 5.30 8.64 11.84
C LEU A 58 4.19 8.54 10.77
N TRP A 59 3.12 7.78 11.01
CA TRP A 59 1.95 7.63 10.14
C TRP A 59 0.87 8.71 10.36
N ALA A 60 1.19 9.78 11.10
CA ALA A 60 0.30 10.90 11.41
C ALA A 60 -1.11 10.45 11.80
N PRO A 61 -1.25 9.69 12.90
CA PRO A 61 -2.52 9.10 13.26
C PRO A 61 -3.50 10.21 13.65
N ARG A 62 -4.74 10.09 13.22
CA ARG A 62 -5.80 11.06 13.53
C ARG A 62 -7.05 10.37 13.99
N THR A 63 -7.73 10.99 14.93
CA THR A 63 -9.01 10.55 15.44
C THR A 63 -10.10 11.48 14.95
N VAL A 64 -11.12 10.96 14.27
CA VAL A 64 -12.32 11.71 13.88
C VAL A 64 -13.46 11.33 14.80
N ARG A 65 -13.99 12.30 15.55
CA ARG A 65 -15.06 12.09 16.53
C ARG A 65 -16.38 12.56 15.98
N VAL A 66 -17.42 11.75 16.19
CA VAL A 66 -18.82 12.07 15.89
C VAL A 66 -19.54 12.26 17.22
N THR A 67 -20.26 13.36 17.37
CA THR A 67 -21.01 13.72 18.58
C THR A 67 -22.49 13.84 18.29
N ASP A 68 -23.32 13.47 19.27
CA ASP A 68 -24.76 13.76 19.24
C ASP A 68 -25.07 15.23 19.65
N ALA A 69 -26.33 15.62 19.57
CA ALA A 69 -26.77 16.98 19.90
C ALA A 69 -26.47 17.41 21.35
N SER A 70 -26.17 16.47 22.25
CA SER A 70 -25.76 16.77 23.64
C SER A 70 -24.25 16.98 23.79
N GLY A 71 -23.48 16.81 22.71
CA GLY A 71 -22.02 16.84 22.71
C GLY A 71 -21.38 15.53 23.17
N ARG A 72 -22.18 14.46 23.40
CA ARG A 72 -21.64 13.14 23.74
C ARG A 72 -21.07 12.50 22.48
N ILE A 73 -19.86 11.95 22.58
CA ILE A 73 -19.25 11.24 21.46
C ILE A 73 -19.96 9.90 21.25
N VAL A 74 -20.42 9.66 20.03
CA VAL A 74 -21.18 8.48 19.59
C VAL A 74 -20.41 7.62 18.59
N ALA A 75 -19.35 8.13 17.99
CA ALA A 75 -18.38 7.32 17.26
C ALA A 75 -17.02 8.00 17.18
N THR A 76 -15.99 7.20 16.98
CA THR A 76 -14.61 7.61 16.79
C THR A 76 -13.98 6.72 15.72
N ALA A 77 -13.44 7.32 14.67
CA ALA A 77 -12.64 6.65 13.66
C ALA A 77 -11.15 6.96 13.86
N LEU A 78 -10.30 5.94 13.83
CA LEU A 78 -8.84 6.09 13.78
C LEU A 78 -8.39 6.03 12.33
N THR A 79 -7.55 6.99 11.93
CA THR A 79 -6.95 7.03 10.60
C THR A 79 -5.44 7.14 10.69
N ALA A 80 -4.73 6.65 9.67
CA ALA A 80 -3.28 6.71 9.55
C ALA A 80 -2.85 6.69 8.08
N GLY A 81 -1.59 7.05 7.80
CA GLY A 81 -1.00 6.90 6.48
C GLY A 81 0.49 7.28 6.43
N ARG A 82 1.26 6.60 5.60
CA ARG A 82 2.69 6.91 5.40
C ARG A 82 2.90 8.38 5.00
N PRO A 83 3.99 9.04 5.47
CA PRO A 83 4.46 10.29 4.88
C PRO A 83 4.68 10.15 3.37
N HIS A 84 4.57 11.27 2.64
CA HIS A 84 4.78 11.38 1.20
C HIS A 84 3.86 10.53 0.30
N ALA A 85 2.90 9.79 0.87
CA ALA A 85 1.94 8.99 0.14
C ALA A 85 0.53 9.63 0.16
N ALA A 86 -0.14 9.61 -0.98
CA ALA A 86 -1.44 10.24 -1.19
C ALA A 86 -2.60 9.27 -0.88
N TYR A 87 -2.56 8.59 0.26
CA TYR A 87 -3.65 7.75 0.74
C TYR A 87 -4.01 8.07 2.19
N ARG A 88 -5.17 7.61 2.61
CA ARG A 88 -5.54 7.52 4.01
C ARG A 88 -6.13 6.15 4.30
N LYS A 89 -5.70 5.52 5.37
CA LYS A 89 -6.34 4.32 5.91
C LYS A 89 -7.23 4.70 7.10
N ILE A 90 -8.49 4.28 7.07
CA ILE A 90 -9.35 4.16 8.25
C ILE A 90 -8.99 2.81 8.89
N VAL A 91 -8.26 2.87 10.00
CA VAL A 91 -7.73 1.70 10.73
C VAL A 91 -8.88 0.96 11.42
N ASP A 92 -9.74 1.69 12.12
CA ASP A 92 -10.88 1.12 12.85
C ASP A 92 -11.91 2.21 13.17
N VAL A 93 -13.16 1.79 13.43
CA VAL A 93 -14.27 2.66 13.85
C VAL A 93 -14.98 2.07 15.06
N LEU A 94 -14.89 2.78 16.18
CA LEU A 94 -15.71 2.53 17.37
C LEU A 94 -17.00 3.33 17.26
N ALA A 95 -18.16 2.68 17.25
CA ALA A 95 -19.45 3.35 17.10
C ALA A 95 -20.52 2.67 17.95
N ILE A 96 -21.46 3.48 18.46
CA ILE A 96 -22.55 3.02 19.32
C ILE A 96 -23.64 2.25 18.56
N ASP A 97 -23.81 2.58 17.28
CA ASP A 97 -24.80 2.01 16.37
C ASP A 97 -24.34 2.18 14.91
N ALA A 98 -25.13 1.68 13.96
CA ALA A 98 -24.82 1.71 12.54
C ALA A 98 -24.86 3.15 11.95
N ALA A 99 -25.73 4.02 12.46
CA ALA A 99 -25.81 5.41 12.01
C ALA A 99 -24.55 6.21 12.40
N ALA A 100 -24.08 6.04 13.64
CA ALA A 100 -22.84 6.62 14.12
C ALA A 100 -21.62 6.04 13.40
N PHE A 101 -21.61 4.74 13.08
CA PHE A 101 -20.57 4.12 12.24
C PHE A 101 -20.49 4.77 10.87
N ARG A 102 -21.64 4.88 10.17
CA ARG A 102 -21.71 5.52 8.85
C ARG A 102 -21.22 6.98 8.89
N ALA A 103 -21.62 7.73 9.91
CA ALA A 103 -21.19 9.11 10.10
C ALA A 103 -19.68 9.21 10.31
N ALA A 104 -19.08 8.31 11.10
CA ALA A 104 -17.64 8.31 11.36
C ALA A 104 -16.82 7.92 10.12
N VAL A 105 -17.26 6.91 9.36
CA VAL A 105 -16.59 6.54 8.09
C VAL A 105 -16.66 7.68 7.08
N ALA A 106 -17.83 8.30 6.91
CA ALA A 106 -17.98 9.44 6.01
C ALA A 106 -17.08 10.61 6.42
N ALA A 107 -17.10 10.97 7.71
CA ALA A 107 -16.27 12.05 8.23
C ALA A 107 -14.76 11.76 8.10
N ALA A 108 -14.33 10.52 8.32
CA ALA A 108 -12.94 10.12 8.17
C ALA A 108 -12.48 10.12 6.69
N ALA A 109 -13.38 9.76 5.77
CA ALA A 109 -13.13 9.83 4.34
C ALA A 109 -13.02 11.28 3.84
N ASP A 110 -13.80 12.19 4.41
CA ASP A 110 -13.83 13.61 4.02
C ASP A 110 -12.85 14.51 4.79
N ASP A 111 -12.18 14.01 5.85
CA ASP A 111 -11.25 14.79 6.68
C ASP A 111 -10.13 15.41 5.81
N ALA A 112 -9.98 16.73 5.83
CA ALA A 112 -8.93 17.38 5.07
C ALA A 112 -7.57 17.25 5.79
N PRO A 113 -6.44 17.12 5.06
CA PRO A 113 -5.12 17.25 5.69
C PRO A 113 -5.01 18.62 6.36
N THR A 114 -4.51 18.68 7.60
CA THR A 114 -4.32 19.93 8.34
C THR A 114 -3.28 20.86 7.70
N ALA A 115 -2.38 20.31 6.89
CA ALA A 115 -1.49 21.04 5.98
C ALA A 115 -1.19 20.15 4.78
N VAL A 116 -1.39 20.66 3.56
CA VAL A 116 -0.90 20.01 2.33
C VAL A 116 0.48 20.59 2.06
N ASP A 117 1.49 20.10 2.77
CA ASP A 117 2.88 20.24 2.31
C ASP A 117 3.33 18.94 1.64
N GLY A 118 4.47 18.96 0.95
CA GLY A 118 4.96 17.79 0.20
C GLY A 118 5.21 16.53 1.05
N SER A 119 5.15 16.62 2.39
CA SER A 119 5.25 15.48 3.31
C SER A 119 3.91 14.82 3.61
N ARG A 120 2.79 15.52 3.43
CA ARG A 120 1.43 15.03 3.67
C ARG A 120 0.51 15.44 2.51
N PRO A 121 0.67 14.80 1.34
CA PRO A 121 -0.19 15.10 0.19
C PRO A 121 -1.65 14.77 0.48
N ALA A 122 -2.57 15.45 -0.21
CA ALA A 122 -3.99 15.13 -0.13
C ALA A 122 -4.24 13.69 -0.62
N PRO A 123 -5.11 12.91 0.05
CA PRO A 123 -5.39 11.56 -0.38
C PRO A 123 -6.11 11.55 -1.75
N ILE A 124 -5.72 10.62 -2.62
CA ILE A 124 -6.48 10.26 -3.82
C ILE A 124 -7.23 8.93 -3.65
N VAL A 125 -6.95 8.21 -2.58
CA VAL A 125 -7.70 7.04 -2.13
C VAL A 125 -7.85 7.04 -0.61
N VAL A 126 -9.05 6.68 -0.16
CA VAL A 126 -9.31 6.32 1.24
C VAL A 126 -9.54 4.82 1.29
N LYS A 127 -8.84 4.14 2.19
CA LYS A 127 -8.97 2.71 2.42
C LYS A 127 -9.61 2.46 3.77
N PHE A 128 -10.56 1.55 3.85
CA PHE A 128 -11.09 1.05 5.11
C PHE A 128 -10.51 -0.34 5.37
N GLU A 129 -9.85 -0.49 6.52
CA GLU A 129 -9.25 -1.74 6.98
C GLU A 129 -10.28 -2.53 7.79
N GLU A 130 -10.77 -3.61 7.21
CA GLU A 130 -11.62 -4.57 7.92
C GLU A 130 -10.72 -5.56 8.66
N HIS A 131 -10.98 -5.73 9.96
CA HIS A 131 -10.30 -6.70 10.83
C HIS A 131 -11.29 -7.83 11.23
N PRO A 132 -11.42 -8.92 10.46
CA PRO A 132 -12.42 -9.96 10.71
C PRO A 132 -12.34 -10.60 12.10
N ALA A 133 -11.13 -10.73 12.66
CA ALA A 133 -10.92 -11.32 13.99
C ALA A 133 -11.25 -10.37 15.16
N LEU A 134 -11.15 -9.05 14.94
CA LEU A 134 -11.29 -8.05 16.01
C LEU A 134 -12.65 -7.33 15.99
N ALA A 135 -13.12 -6.98 14.79
CA ALA A 135 -14.31 -6.18 14.54
C ALA A 135 -14.92 -6.58 13.19
N PRO A 136 -15.52 -7.77 13.07
CA PRO A 136 -16.10 -8.22 11.81
C PRO A 136 -17.21 -7.27 11.36
N LEU A 137 -17.24 -6.98 10.06
CA LEU A 137 -18.35 -6.26 9.44
C LEU A 137 -19.53 -7.22 9.26
N ASP A 138 -20.72 -6.73 9.56
CA ASP A 138 -21.97 -7.38 9.19
C ASP A 138 -22.44 -6.86 7.81
N ALA A 139 -23.43 -7.53 7.23
CA ALA A 139 -23.96 -7.17 5.91
C ALA A 139 -24.51 -5.73 5.85
N GLU A 140 -25.00 -5.19 6.97
CA GLU A 140 -25.47 -3.81 7.04
C GLU A 140 -24.30 -2.84 6.87
N ARG A 141 -23.20 -3.02 7.59
CA ARG A 141 -22.01 -2.17 7.50
C ARG A 141 -21.28 -2.33 6.17
N GLU A 142 -21.23 -3.52 5.60
CA GLU A 142 -20.70 -3.74 4.24
C GLU A 142 -21.50 -2.94 3.21
N ALA A 143 -22.84 -2.98 3.29
CA ALA A 143 -23.70 -2.18 2.44
C ALA A 143 -23.49 -0.67 2.65
N MET A 144 -23.29 -0.23 3.90
CA MET A 144 -22.96 1.17 4.19
C MET A 144 -21.63 1.62 3.58
N LEU A 145 -20.59 0.77 3.60
CA LEU A 145 -19.33 1.07 2.92
C LEU A 145 -19.54 1.23 1.41
N ALA A 146 -20.28 0.32 0.80
CA ALA A 146 -20.63 0.39 -0.62
C ALA A 146 -21.40 1.68 -0.96
N ASP A 147 -22.41 2.04 -0.17
CA ASP A 147 -23.19 3.28 -0.33
C ASP A 147 -22.34 4.55 -0.17
N LEU A 148 -21.25 4.48 0.63
CA LEU A 148 -20.28 5.57 0.78
C LEU A 148 -19.24 5.60 -0.35
N GLY A 149 -19.30 4.66 -1.30
CA GLY A 149 -18.43 4.58 -2.48
C GLY A 149 -17.18 3.73 -2.29
N PHE A 150 -17.09 2.96 -1.21
CA PHE A 150 -16.00 2.00 -1.03
C PHE A 150 -16.29 0.70 -1.81
N VAL A 151 -15.26 0.16 -2.45
CA VAL A 151 -15.32 -1.11 -3.18
C VAL A 151 -14.39 -2.10 -2.49
N ARG A 152 -14.83 -3.33 -2.30
CA ARG A 152 -14.01 -4.38 -1.71
C ARG A 152 -12.85 -4.74 -2.64
N ASP A 153 -11.63 -4.61 -2.14
CA ASP A 153 -10.42 -5.00 -2.89
C ASP A 153 -10.27 -6.54 -2.93
N PRO A 154 -9.65 -7.09 -3.99
CA PRO A 154 -9.30 -8.50 -4.04
C PRO A 154 -8.38 -8.89 -2.87
N ASP A 155 -8.56 -10.11 -2.36
CA ASP A 155 -7.68 -10.61 -1.31
C ASP A 155 -6.24 -10.81 -1.87
N PRO A 156 -5.20 -10.46 -1.10
CA PRO A 156 -3.81 -10.60 -1.49
C PRO A 156 -3.37 -12.06 -1.51
N LEU A 157 -2.20 -12.33 -2.10
CA LEU A 157 -1.55 -13.63 -2.00
C LEU A 157 -1.08 -13.85 -0.54
N PRO A 158 -1.37 -15.02 0.06
CA PRO A 158 -0.98 -15.28 1.45
C PRO A 158 0.54 -15.29 1.63
N SER A 159 1.04 -14.39 2.49
CA SER A 159 2.48 -14.22 2.72
C SER A 159 2.82 -13.67 4.11
N VAL A 160 2.38 -12.47 4.47
CA VAL A 160 2.56 -11.85 5.80
C VAL A 160 1.30 -12.04 6.65
N PRO A 161 1.36 -11.93 7.99
CA PRO A 161 0.21 -12.18 8.86
C PRO A 161 -1.10 -11.50 8.40
N SER A 162 -1.02 -10.24 7.94
CA SER A 162 -2.18 -9.48 7.50
C SER A 162 -2.85 -9.97 6.21
N THR A 163 -2.17 -10.84 5.45
CA THR A 163 -2.65 -11.45 4.19
C THR A 163 -3.11 -12.89 4.35
N ARG A 164 -2.87 -13.53 5.50
CA ARG A 164 -3.13 -14.96 5.71
C ARG A 164 -4.48 -15.19 6.39
N PRO A 165 -5.45 -15.84 5.71
CA PRO A 165 -6.70 -16.24 6.36
C PRO A 165 -6.42 -17.08 7.61
N GLY A 166 -7.12 -16.78 8.71
CA GLY A 166 -6.95 -17.46 9.99
C GLY A 166 -5.85 -16.89 10.90
N SER A 167 -5.07 -15.91 10.43
CA SER A 167 -4.25 -15.08 11.33
C SER A 167 -5.13 -14.06 12.07
N ASP A 168 -4.82 -13.78 13.35
CA ASP A 168 -5.48 -12.71 14.11
C ASP A 168 -5.23 -11.33 13.51
N ALA A 169 -4.12 -11.17 12.77
CA ALA A 169 -3.76 -9.96 12.06
C ALA A 169 -4.38 -9.87 10.66
N PHE A 170 -5.09 -10.90 10.20
CA PHE A 170 -5.69 -10.92 8.86
C PHE A 170 -6.58 -9.70 8.65
N THR A 171 -6.41 -9.05 7.51
CA THR A 171 -7.15 -7.84 7.15
C THR A 171 -7.71 -7.95 5.75
N ARG A 172 -8.78 -7.20 5.53
CA ARG A 172 -9.41 -7.00 4.24
C ARG A 172 -9.47 -5.51 3.94
N SER A 173 -9.35 -5.13 2.69
CA SER A 173 -9.33 -3.72 2.28
C SER A 173 -10.57 -3.36 1.50
N TRP A 174 -11.15 -2.21 1.81
CA TRP A 174 -12.15 -1.57 0.97
C TRP A 174 -11.59 -0.21 0.51
N SER A 175 -11.52 0.05 -0.79
CA SER A 175 -10.95 1.27 -1.33
C SER A 175 -12.01 2.19 -1.92
N LYS A 176 -11.92 3.48 -1.62
CA LYS A 176 -12.66 4.58 -2.24
C LYS A 176 -11.68 5.53 -2.93
N TRP A 177 -11.59 5.45 -4.25
CA TRP A 177 -10.79 6.36 -5.06
C TRP A 177 -11.52 7.69 -5.25
N LEU A 178 -10.84 8.81 -4.95
CA LEU A 178 -11.38 10.17 -4.99
C LEU A 178 -11.23 10.79 -6.39
N GLY A 179 -11.51 10.01 -7.42
CA GLY A 179 -11.24 10.33 -8.82
C GLY A 179 -11.16 9.07 -9.67
N ALA A 180 -10.20 9.03 -10.60
CA ALA A 180 -9.88 7.81 -11.32
C ALA A 180 -9.29 6.75 -10.37
N ALA A 181 -9.46 5.48 -10.74
CA ALA A 181 -8.91 4.33 -10.04
C ALA A 181 -7.85 3.63 -10.91
N PRO A 182 -6.92 2.84 -10.32
CA PRO A 182 -5.94 2.08 -11.09
C PRO A 182 -6.64 1.16 -12.08
N THR A 183 -6.17 1.17 -13.32
CA THR A 183 -6.70 0.32 -14.41
C THR A 183 -5.92 -0.98 -14.54
N ARG A 184 -4.72 -1.02 -13.95
CA ARG A 184 -3.86 -2.20 -13.90
C ARG A 184 -3.45 -2.44 -12.45
N PRO A 185 -4.26 -3.13 -11.64
CA PRO A 185 -3.85 -3.53 -10.29
C PRO A 185 -2.77 -4.63 -10.32
N ALA A 186 -1.83 -4.59 -9.38
CA ALA A 186 -0.86 -5.68 -9.19
C ALA A 186 -1.37 -6.64 -8.11
N PRO A 187 -1.21 -7.97 -8.27
CA PRO A 187 -1.41 -8.90 -7.17
C PRO A 187 -0.40 -8.59 -6.08
N TYR A 188 -0.87 -8.51 -4.84
CA TYR A 188 -0.02 -8.16 -3.71
C TYR A 188 0.53 -9.41 -3.03
N TYR A 189 1.83 -9.43 -2.79
CA TYR A 189 2.52 -10.40 -1.93
C TYR A 189 3.52 -9.62 -1.08
N GLY A 190 3.36 -9.64 0.25
CA GLY A 190 4.30 -9.02 1.18
C GLY A 190 5.53 -9.92 1.40
N GLN A 191 6.71 -9.32 1.53
CA GLN A 191 7.93 -10.08 1.80
C GLN A 191 7.89 -10.77 3.16
N THR A 192 8.48 -11.96 3.24
CA THR A 192 8.47 -12.80 4.45
C THR A 192 9.79 -12.77 5.22
N THR A 193 10.77 -11.99 4.74
CA THR A 193 12.07 -11.79 5.38
C THR A 193 12.51 -10.33 5.27
N ASP A 194 13.52 -9.93 6.03
CA ASP A 194 14.04 -8.54 6.06
C ASP A 194 14.84 -8.15 4.80
N VAL A 195 15.13 -9.10 3.91
CA VAL A 195 16.16 -8.92 2.85
C VAL A 195 15.66 -9.21 1.43
N THR A 196 14.39 -9.58 1.28
CA THR A 196 13.83 -10.12 0.04
C THR A 196 13.01 -9.11 -0.78
N CYS A 197 12.98 -7.82 -0.39
CA CYS A 197 12.20 -6.77 -1.05
C CYS A 197 12.37 -6.72 -2.58
N GLY A 198 13.61 -6.81 -3.08
CA GLY A 198 13.90 -6.83 -4.51
C GLY A 198 13.32 -8.06 -5.20
N ALA A 199 13.48 -9.24 -4.58
CA ALA A 199 12.94 -10.50 -5.10
C ALA A 199 11.41 -10.47 -5.19
N VAL A 200 10.74 -9.96 -4.14
CA VAL A 200 9.28 -9.86 -4.10
C VAL A 200 8.76 -8.84 -5.11
N THR A 201 9.41 -7.68 -5.25
CA THR A 201 9.11 -6.69 -6.28
C THR A 201 9.11 -7.30 -7.69
N ALA A 202 10.14 -8.09 -8.02
CA ALA A 202 10.22 -8.80 -9.28
C ALA A 202 9.14 -9.89 -9.40
N LEU A 203 8.90 -10.69 -8.37
CA LEU A 203 7.88 -11.74 -8.38
C LEU A 203 6.47 -11.19 -8.57
N MET A 204 6.11 -10.07 -7.94
CA MET A 204 4.82 -9.39 -8.15
C MET A 204 4.66 -8.94 -9.61
N SER A 205 5.72 -8.38 -10.23
CA SER A 205 5.70 -7.99 -11.64
C SER A 205 5.57 -9.19 -12.59
N LEU A 206 6.29 -10.28 -12.32
CA LEU A 206 6.22 -11.50 -13.11
C LEU A 206 4.84 -12.17 -12.98
N GLU A 207 4.28 -12.22 -11.78
CA GLU A 207 2.92 -12.76 -11.53
C GLU A 207 1.87 -11.94 -12.27
N ARG A 208 1.92 -10.62 -12.14
CA ARG A 208 1.08 -9.67 -12.87
C ARG A 208 1.19 -9.83 -14.39
N SER A 209 2.32 -10.33 -14.88
CA SER A 209 2.57 -10.62 -16.30
C SER A 209 2.08 -11.99 -16.76
N GLY A 210 1.43 -12.75 -15.87
CA GLY A 210 0.84 -14.06 -16.16
C GLY A 210 1.83 -15.22 -16.11
N LEU A 211 3.03 -15.03 -15.53
CA LEU A 211 4.03 -16.11 -15.42
C LEU A 211 3.67 -17.16 -14.35
N GLY A 212 2.65 -16.92 -13.53
CA GLY A 212 2.21 -17.86 -12.48
C GLY A 212 3.36 -18.21 -11.53
N ARG A 213 4.13 -17.20 -11.12
CA ARG A 213 5.26 -17.38 -10.21
C ARG A 213 4.80 -17.47 -8.77
N LEU A 214 3.70 -16.83 -8.42
CA LEU A 214 3.08 -16.96 -7.10
C LEU A 214 1.74 -17.68 -7.25
N ARG A 215 1.35 -18.43 -6.21
CA ARG A 215 0.12 -19.24 -6.24
C ARG A 215 -0.84 -18.81 -5.13
N PRO A 216 -2.14 -18.66 -5.42
CA PRO A 216 -3.14 -18.52 -4.38
C PRO A 216 -3.41 -19.86 -3.67
N ASP A 217 -3.87 -19.80 -2.42
CA ASP A 217 -4.08 -20.98 -1.55
C ASP A 217 -5.14 -21.95 -2.10
N ASP A 218 -6.15 -21.45 -2.81
CA ASP A 218 -7.23 -22.24 -3.40
C ASP A 218 -6.78 -23.14 -4.56
N ALA A 219 -5.60 -22.88 -5.13
CA ALA A 219 -4.95 -23.69 -6.15
C ALA A 219 -4.09 -24.84 -5.57
N GLY A 220 -4.16 -25.09 -4.26
CA GLY A 220 -3.36 -26.12 -3.58
C GLY A 220 -1.89 -25.73 -3.39
N GLY A 221 -1.56 -24.44 -3.49
CA GLY A 221 -0.28 -23.90 -3.06
C GLY A 221 -0.28 -23.72 -1.55
N ASP A 222 0.70 -24.30 -0.86
CA ASP A 222 0.98 -23.96 0.53
C ASP A 222 1.66 -22.58 0.54
N ALA A 223 1.35 -21.69 1.49
CA ALA A 223 2.07 -20.43 1.68
C ALA A 223 3.59 -20.64 1.76
N SER A 224 4.03 -21.84 2.19
CA SER A 224 5.43 -22.26 2.15
C SER A 224 6.03 -22.33 0.74
N ASP A 225 5.25 -22.66 -0.30
CA ASP A 225 5.73 -22.69 -1.70
C ASP A 225 6.08 -21.29 -2.20
N ASN A 226 5.24 -20.29 -1.94
CA ASN A 226 5.53 -18.91 -2.35
C ASN A 226 6.75 -18.38 -1.60
N GLN A 227 6.88 -18.68 -0.30
CA GLN A 227 8.05 -18.31 0.49
C GLN A 227 9.33 -18.98 -0.06
N ASN A 228 9.28 -20.25 -0.46
CA ASN A 228 10.43 -20.92 -1.08
C ASN A 228 10.84 -20.24 -2.39
N ARG A 229 9.87 -19.82 -3.21
CA ARG A 229 10.13 -19.11 -4.47
C ARG A 229 10.71 -17.72 -4.24
N GLU A 230 10.24 -17.01 -3.22
CA GLU A 230 10.83 -15.75 -2.75
C GLU A 230 12.31 -15.93 -2.41
N LEU A 231 12.65 -16.93 -1.58
CA LEU A 231 14.02 -17.21 -1.18
C LEU A 231 14.90 -17.67 -2.36
N ASP A 232 14.37 -18.50 -3.25
CA ASP A 232 15.10 -18.98 -4.43
C ASP A 232 15.36 -17.87 -5.45
N PHE A 233 14.42 -16.93 -5.61
CA PHE A 233 14.65 -15.74 -6.43
C PHE A 233 15.70 -14.85 -5.79
N TRP A 234 15.58 -14.56 -4.49
CA TRP A 234 16.54 -13.74 -3.75
C TRP A 234 17.97 -14.30 -3.85
N ARG A 235 18.16 -15.62 -3.66
CA ARG A 235 19.47 -16.28 -3.79
C ARG A 235 20.13 -16.07 -5.15
N ARG A 236 19.35 -15.90 -6.22
CA ARG A 236 19.86 -15.65 -7.58
C ARG A 236 20.13 -14.16 -7.85
N ALA A 237 19.46 -13.26 -7.13
CA ALA A 237 19.51 -11.82 -7.37
C ALA A 237 20.41 -11.05 -6.40
N THR A 238 20.66 -11.59 -5.20
CA THR A 238 21.32 -10.88 -4.10
C THR A 238 22.84 -10.81 -4.24
N ASN A 239 23.43 -9.72 -3.75
CA ASN A 239 24.85 -9.58 -3.49
C ASN A 239 25.18 -9.63 -1.99
N LEU A 240 24.25 -10.13 -1.16
CA LEU A 240 24.30 -10.29 0.30
C LEU A 240 24.22 -8.97 1.10
N PRO A 241 23.13 -8.67 1.81
CA PRO A 241 21.78 -9.22 1.62
C PRO A 241 20.99 -8.52 0.50
N ALA A 242 21.38 -7.30 0.10
CA ALA A 242 20.65 -6.50 -0.86
C ALA A 242 20.75 -7.05 -2.30
N CYS A 243 19.70 -6.85 -3.08
CA CYS A 243 19.73 -7.03 -4.53
C CYS A 243 20.07 -5.68 -5.16
N GLU A 244 21.23 -5.55 -5.80
CA GLU A 244 21.54 -4.35 -6.58
C GLU A 244 20.80 -4.35 -7.94
N PRO A 245 20.65 -3.18 -8.60
CA PRO A 245 19.81 -3.03 -9.78
C PRO A 245 20.11 -3.99 -10.94
N ILE A 246 21.38 -4.28 -11.21
CA ILE A 246 21.80 -5.12 -12.35
C ILE A 246 21.54 -6.59 -12.05
N GLY A 247 21.94 -7.08 -10.87
CA GLY A 247 21.67 -8.45 -10.40
C GLY A 247 20.17 -8.75 -10.34
N LEU A 248 19.36 -7.78 -9.89
CA LEU A 248 17.90 -7.89 -9.90
C LEU A 248 17.34 -8.02 -11.33
N ALA A 249 17.83 -7.20 -12.26
CA ALA A 249 17.43 -7.26 -13.66
C ALA A 249 17.86 -8.57 -14.33
N VAL A 250 19.06 -9.08 -14.04
CA VAL A 250 19.58 -10.37 -14.53
C VAL A 250 18.72 -11.53 -14.05
N ALA A 251 18.42 -11.59 -12.75
CA ALA A 251 17.57 -12.65 -12.20
C ALA A 251 16.16 -12.62 -12.79
N THR A 252 15.62 -11.42 -13.02
CA THR A 252 14.32 -11.19 -13.68
C THR A 252 14.35 -11.63 -15.15
N ALA A 253 15.39 -11.27 -15.90
CA ALA A 253 15.59 -11.65 -17.30
C ALA A 253 15.71 -13.17 -17.45
N GLY A 254 16.47 -13.81 -16.56
CA GLY A 254 16.59 -15.27 -16.51
C GLY A 254 15.23 -15.94 -16.31
N GLU A 255 14.42 -15.44 -15.36
CA GLU A 255 13.06 -15.94 -15.13
C GLU A 255 12.16 -15.81 -16.37
N ILE A 256 12.15 -14.65 -17.02
CA ILE A 256 11.39 -14.41 -18.26
C ILE A 256 11.81 -15.42 -19.34
N GLY A 257 13.12 -15.60 -19.55
CA GLY A 257 13.68 -16.49 -20.56
C GLY A 257 13.27 -17.96 -20.40
N THR A 258 12.95 -18.42 -19.18
CA THR A 258 12.50 -19.80 -18.96
C THR A 258 11.07 -20.10 -19.41
N THR A 259 10.25 -19.06 -19.68
CA THR A 259 8.79 -19.22 -19.83
C THR A 259 8.28 -19.01 -21.26
N GLY A 260 9.13 -18.55 -22.19
CA GLY A 260 8.76 -18.36 -23.60
C GLY A 260 7.68 -17.29 -23.84
N LEU A 261 7.38 -16.45 -22.85
CA LEU A 261 6.39 -15.37 -22.95
C LEU A 261 6.95 -14.14 -23.66
N THR A 262 6.04 -13.27 -24.11
CA THR A 262 6.28 -12.06 -24.90
C THR A 262 6.87 -10.88 -24.12
N LEU A 263 7.24 -11.05 -22.84
CA LEU A 263 7.90 -9.98 -22.10
C LEU A 263 9.26 -9.70 -22.73
N ARG A 264 9.55 -8.42 -22.90
CA ARG A 264 10.86 -8.00 -23.41
C ARG A 264 11.89 -8.11 -22.29
N THR A 265 13.16 -8.27 -22.67
CA THR A 265 14.27 -8.26 -21.72
C THR A 265 14.22 -7.00 -20.86
N PRO A 266 14.34 -7.11 -19.52
CA PRO A 266 14.47 -5.97 -18.64
C PRO A 266 15.67 -5.09 -19.03
N ARG A 267 15.59 -3.80 -18.69
CA ARG A 267 16.72 -2.87 -18.79
C ARG A 267 16.90 -2.12 -17.49
N VAL A 268 18.12 -1.63 -17.26
CA VAL A 268 18.50 -0.90 -16.05
C VAL A 268 18.83 0.55 -16.41
N ILE A 269 18.32 1.50 -15.63
CA ILE A 269 18.80 2.87 -15.64
C ILE A 269 19.44 3.14 -14.28
N LEU A 270 20.76 3.36 -14.28
CA LEU A 270 21.55 3.58 -13.07
C LEU A 270 22.34 4.86 -13.21
N SER A 271 22.17 5.82 -12.30
CA SER A 271 22.74 7.16 -12.48
C SER A 271 24.22 7.29 -12.12
N THR A 272 24.90 6.20 -11.80
CA THR A 272 26.32 6.17 -11.43
C THR A 272 27.05 5.10 -12.22
N GLU A 273 28.34 5.33 -12.47
CA GLU A 273 29.23 4.33 -13.06
C GLU A 273 29.79 3.35 -12.02
N GLU A 274 29.74 3.74 -10.74
CA GLU A 274 30.26 3.00 -9.60
C GLU A 274 29.37 1.82 -9.20
N LEU A 275 29.96 0.89 -8.44
CA LEU A 275 29.22 -0.18 -7.77
C LEU A 275 28.42 0.39 -6.60
N VAL A 276 27.22 -0.15 -6.37
CA VAL A 276 26.19 0.46 -5.49
C VAL A 276 25.84 -0.43 -4.29
N LEU A 277 25.14 0.11 -3.31
CA LEU A 277 24.74 -0.60 -2.07
C LEU A 277 25.95 -1.15 -1.29
N LEU A 278 27.05 -0.39 -1.28
CA LEU A 278 28.31 -0.73 -0.60
C LEU A 278 28.59 0.18 0.61
N GLU A 279 27.71 1.14 0.88
CA GLU A 279 27.91 2.22 1.85
C GLU A 279 28.08 1.70 3.28
N GLU A 280 27.36 0.64 3.63
CA GLU A 280 27.41 -0.03 4.95
C GLU A 280 28.70 -0.84 5.17
N TRP A 281 29.38 -1.21 4.09
CA TRP A 281 30.55 -2.10 4.12
C TRP A 281 31.87 -1.36 4.00
N ARG A 282 31.86 -0.03 4.08
CA ARG A 282 33.06 0.83 3.92
C ARG A 282 34.20 0.42 4.85
N ASP A 283 33.88 0.07 6.09
CA ASP A 283 34.87 -0.33 7.11
C ASP A 283 35.09 -1.86 7.18
N GLN A 284 34.50 -2.62 6.27
CA GLN A 284 34.56 -4.09 6.21
C GLN A 284 35.12 -4.56 4.85
N PRO A 285 36.44 -4.46 4.63
CA PRO A 285 37.04 -4.60 3.30
C PRO A 285 36.84 -5.98 2.65
N PHE A 286 36.70 -7.05 3.45
CA PHE A 286 36.42 -8.39 2.93
C PHE A 286 34.96 -8.51 2.46
N GLU A 287 34.00 -8.06 3.28
CA GLU A 287 32.57 -8.02 2.93
C GLU A 287 32.33 -7.15 1.70
N ARG A 288 32.96 -5.98 1.65
CA ARG A 288 32.89 -5.08 0.49
C ARG A 288 33.44 -5.74 -0.78
N ARG A 289 34.64 -6.32 -0.73
CA ARG A 289 35.26 -6.97 -1.90
C ARG A 289 34.41 -8.13 -2.43
N LEU A 290 33.80 -8.92 -1.54
CA LEU A 290 32.89 -9.98 -1.95
C LEU A 290 31.70 -9.43 -2.74
N ARG A 291 31.05 -8.38 -2.24
CA ARG A 291 29.94 -7.70 -2.94
C ARG A 291 30.37 -7.11 -4.27
N GLU A 292 31.54 -6.48 -4.33
CA GLU A 292 32.09 -5.94 -5.58
C GLU A 292 32.28 -7.05 -6.63
N GLN A 293 32.83 -8.20 -6.23
CA GLN A 293 32.96 -9.38 -7.11
C GLN A 293 31.62 -9.90 -7.60
N LEU A 294 30.60 -9.95 -6.74
CA LEU A 294 29.26 -10.37 -7.12
C LEU A 294 28.62 -9.39 -8.11
N GLN A 295 28.81 -8.08 -7.95
CA GLN A 295 28.29 -7.10 -8.91
C GLN A 295 29.02 -7.14 -10.26
N HIS A 296 30.32 -7.42 -10.26
CA HIS A 296 31.04 -7.69 -11.51
C HIS A 296 30.51 -8.94 -12.22
N ASP A 297 30.07 -9.95 -11.46
CA ASP A 297 29.40 -11.11 -12.04
C ASP A 297 28.00 -10.76 -12.59
N SER A 298 27.22 -9.93 -11.88
CA SER A 298 25.96 -9.37 -12.42
C SER A 298 26.17 -8.66 -13.76
N LEU A 299 27.21 -7.83 -13.87
CA LEU A 299 27.56 -7.13 -15.12
C LEU A 299 27.89 -8.09 -16.26
N ARG A 300 28.64 -9.17 -15.98
CA ARG A 300 28.96 -10.22 -16.96
C ARG A 300 27.68 -10.92 -17.43
N GLN A 301 26.82 -11.34 -16.49
CA GLN A 301 25.56 -12.01 -16.79
C GLN A 301 24.58 -11.09 -17.56
N ALA A 302 24.55 -9.80 -17.24
CA ALA A 302 23.75 -8.81 -17.95
C ALA A 302 24.14 -8.74 -19.43
N ALA A 303 25.44 -8.73 -19.74
CA ALA A 303 25.94 -8.76 -21.11
C ALA A 303 25.57 -10.08 -21.84
N GLU A 304 25.60 -11.21 -21.15
CA GLU A 304 25.23 -12.53 -21.70
C GLU A 304 23.73 -12.63 -22.02
N LEU A 305 22.88 -12.02 -21.18
CA LEU A 305 21.42 -12.01 -21.34
C LEU A 305 20.89 -10.85 -22.19
N GLY A 306 21.75 -9.92 -22.60
CA GLY A 306 21.35 -8.73 -23.35
C GLY A 306 20.54 -7.72 -22.53
N VAL A 307 20.77 -7.67 -21.21
CA VAL A 307 20.18 -6.64 -20.33
C VAL A 307 20.89 -5.32 -20.59
N GLU A 308 20.18 -4.35 -21.15
CA GLU A 308 20.71 -3.02 -21.42
C GLU A 308 20.88 -2.21 -20.13
N ILE A 309 21.99 -1.47 -20.01
CA ILE A 309 22.31 -0.64 -18.84
C ILE A 309 22.57 0.78 -19.32
N GLU A 310 21.69 1.71 -18.94
CA GLU A 310 21.81 3.14 -19.21
C GLU A 310 22.42 3.85 -17.99
N ARG A 311 23.54 4.57 -18.19
CA ARG A 311 24.27 5.27 -17.13
C ARG A 311 23.90 6.75 -17.06
N ARG A 312 22.76 7.06 -16.42
CA ARG A 312 22.23 8.44 -16.33
C ARG A 312 21.22 8.61 -15.21
N TRP A 313 21.04 9.86 -14.77
CA TRP A 313 19.92 10.23 -13.92
C TRP A 313 18.62 10.18 -14.73
N VAL A 314 17.66 9.37 -14.30
CA VAL A 314 16.31 9.32 -14.88
C VAL A 314 15.39 10.27 -14.12
N PRO A 315 14.81 11.30 -14.76
CA PRO A 315 13.79 12.15 -14.12
C PRO A 315 12.55 11.34 -13.74
N VAL A 316 11.84 11.74 -12.68
CA VAL A 316 10.64 11.01 -12.24
C VAL A 316 9.49 11.11 -13.24
N GLU A 317 9.47 12.16 -14.04
CA GLU A 317 8.57 12.33 -15.19
C GLU A 317 8.77 11.20 -16.21
N GLU A 318 10.01 10.81 -16.46
CA GLU A 318 10.30 9.71 -17.38
C GLU A 318 9.90 8.36 -16.77
N ILE A 319 10.07 8.17 -15.45
CA ILE A 319 9.58 6.97 -14.74
C ILE A 319 8.06 6.85 -14.91
N ARG A 320 7.32 7.94 -14.69
CA ARG A 320 5.88 7.99 -14.94
C ARG A 320 5.56 7.61 -16.38
N ASP A 321 6.25 8.20 -17.36
CA ASP A 321 5.97 7.96 -18.78
C ASP A 321 6.25 6.50 -19.18
N LEU A 322 7.25 5.84 -18.56
CA LEU A 322 7.50 4.41 -18.72
C LEU A 322 6.34 3.56 -18.20
N VAL A 323 5.82 3.90 -17.01
CA VAL A 323 4.66 3.20 -16.41
C VAL A 323 3.40 3.44 -17.23
N VAL A 324 3.14 4.67 -17.68
CA VAL A 324 2.04 5.01 -18.61
C VAL A 324 2.17 4.22 -19.92
N GLY A 325 3.39 4.05 -20.42
CA GLY A 325 3.71 3.24 -21.60
C GLY A 325 3.49 1.74 -21.41
N GLY A 326 3.06 1.29 -20.23
CA GLY A 326 2.70 -0.10 -19.95
C GLY A 326 3.75 -0.85 -19.14
N ALA A 327 4.95 -0.31 -18.94
CA ALA A 327 6.02 -1.01 -18.22
C ALA A 327 5.69 -1.20 -16.74
N ASP A 328 6.20 -2.29 -16.16
CA ASP A 328 6.38 -2.40 -14.73
C ASP A 328 7.79 -1.86 -14.39
N VAL A 329 7.91 -1.03 -13.35
CA VAL A 329 9.15 -0.34 -13.02
C VAL A 329 9.53 -0.60 -11.57
N PHE A 330 10.71 -1.16 -11.33
CA PHE A 330 11.23 -1.42 -9.99
C PHE A 330 12.07 -0.22 -9.58
N LEU A 331 11.77 0.35 -8.42
CA LEU A 331 12.43 1.55 -7.92
C LEU A 331 13.27 1.19 -6.69
N LEU A 332 14.56 1.46 -6.76
CA LEU A 332 15.42 1.48 -5.58
C LEU A 332 15.13 2.78 -4.81
N ILE A 333 14.74 2.63 -3.55
CA ILE A 333 14.39 3.75 -2.67
C ILE A 333 15.20 3.74 -1.38
N ALA A 334 15.37 4.91 -0.77
CA ALA A 334 15.60 5.06 0.65
C ALA A 334 14.25 4.89 1.36
N LEU A 335 14.17 3.95 2.30
CA LEU A 335 12.92 3.63 2.99
C LEU A 335 12.60 4.64 4.13
N ALA A 336 13.63 5.32 4.64
CA ALA A 336 13.53 6.20 5.81
C ALA A 336 12.48 7.32 5.69
N PRO A 337 12.31 8.01 4.56
CA PRO A 337 11.26 9.03 4.45
C PRO A 337 9.84 8.45 4.57
N LEU A 338 9.62 7.17 4.29
CA LEU A 338 8.29 6.53 4.36
C LEU A 338 8.00 5.91 5.73
N ILE A 339 8.98 5.25 6.35
CA ILE A 339 8.74 4.49 7.59
C ILE A 339 9.86 4.62 8.64
N GLY A 340 10.85 5.49 8.42
CA GLY A 340 11.92 5.73 9.39
C GLY A 340 13.06 4.70 9.38
N ASP A 341 13.00 3.69 8.51
CA ASP A 341 14.05 2.68 8.35
C ASP A 341 15.16 3.16 7.38
N PRO A 342 16.44 3.22 7.80
CA PRO A 342 17.53 3.66 6.94
C PRO A 342 17.93 2.68 5.83
N ALA A 343 17.28 1.52 5.68
CA ALA A 343 17.64 0.50 4.70
C ALA A 343 17.35 0.90 3.24
N PRO A 344 18.14 0.39 2.28
CA PRO A 344 17.78 0.43 0.87
C PRO A 344 16.62 -0.54 0.61
N HIS A 345 15.67 -0.13 -0.22
CA HIS A 345 14.45 -0.91 -0.44
C HIS A 345 14.00 -0.89 -1.90
N TRP A 346 13.22 -1.90 -2.28
CA TRP A 346 12.65 -2.01 -3.63
C TRP A 346 11.13 -1.98 -3.58
N ILE A 347 10.53 -1.18 -4.46
CA ILE A 347 9.07 -1.11 -4.66
C ILE A 347 8.72 -1.29 -6.14
N LEU A 348 7.51 -1.77 -6.42
CA LEU A 348 6.98 -1.97 -7.77
C LEU A 348 6.06 -0.82 -8.18
N ALA A 349 6.45 0.05 -9.10
CA ALA A 349 5.55 0.98 -9.76
C ALA A 349 4.87 0.32 -10.96
N HIS A 350 3.54 0.34 -10.99
CA HIS A 350 2.76 -0.47 -11.96
C HIS A 350 1.55 0.26 -12.55
N ASP A 351 1.15 1.41 -12.02
CA ASP A 351 0.15 2.24 -12.68
C ASP A 351 0.35 3.72 -12.39
N VAL A 352 -0.39 4.57 -13.09
CA VAL A 352 -0.38 6.02 -12.88
C VAL A 352 -1.81 6.54 -12.86
N ILE A 353 -2.10 7.42 -11.91
CA ILE A 353 -3.33 8.22 -11.89
C ILE A 353 -2.89 9.68 -11.86
N ASP A 354 -3.18 10.41 -12.94
CA ASP A 354 -2.67 11.76 -13.17
C ASP A 354 -1.12 11.82 -13.03
N ASP A 355 -0.60 12.55 -12.04
CA ASP A 355 0.84 12.63 -11.71
C ASP A 355 1.18 11.89 -10.41
N VAL A 356 0.46 10.81 -10.13
CA VAL A 356 0.67 9.97 -8.95
C VAL A 356 0.99 8.54 -9.38
N LEU A 357 2.17 8.06 -9.02
CA LEU A 357 2.55 6.68 -9.26
C LEU A 357 1.82 5.77 -8.28
N ILE A 358 1.22 4.70 -8.80
CA ILE A 358 0.64 3.63 -8.00
C ILE A 358 1.69 2.54 -7.86
N VAL A 359 2.12 2.31 -6.63
CA VAL A 359 3.17 1.37 -6.29
C VAL A 359 2.66 0.22 -5.42
N SER A 360 3.33 -0.91 -5.46
CA SER A 360 3.18 -1.98 -4.47
C SER A 360 4.50 -2.12 -3.71
N ASP A 361 4.45 -1.91 -2.41
CA ASP A 361 5.58 -2.04 -1.51
C ASP A 361 5.56 -3.44 -0.86
N PRO A 362 6.60 -4.27 -0.99
CA PRO A 362 6.63 -5.58 -0.34
C PRO A 362 6.74 -5.53 1.19
N TRP A 363 7.21 -4.44 1.80
CA TRP A 363 7.42 -4.32 3.24
C TRP A 363 6.20 -3.76 3.96
N VAL A 364 5.71 -4.52 4.94
CA VAL A 364 4.64 -4.12 5.86
C VAL A 364 5.25 -3.86 7.23
N GLU A 365 5.17 -2.62 7.71
CA GLU A 365 5.67 -2.20 9.03
C GLU A 365 4.67 -2.55 10.14
N ALA A 366 4.50 -3.87 10.37
CA ALA A 366 3.45 -4.41 11.23
C ALA A 366 3.60 -3.97 12.71
N GLU A 367 4.82 -3.75 13.19
CA GLU A 367 5.09 -3.31 14.56
C GLU A 367 4.48 -1.93 14.86
N HIS A 368 4.35 -1.09 13.83
CA HIS A 368 3.73 0.23 13.89
C HIS A 368 2.31 0.24 13.31
N GLY A 369 1.70 -0.93 13.15
CA GLY A 369 0.28 -1.07 12.83
C GLY A 369 -0.06 -0.89 11.35
N GLU A 370 0.91 -1.07 10.46
CA GLU A 370 0.63 -1.29 9.04
C GLU A 370 0.09 -2.69 8.77
N SER A 371 -0.62 -2.80 7.66
CA SER A 371 -0.97 -4.07 7.03
C SER A 371 -0.70 -3.98 5.53
N TRP A 372 -1.06 -5.01 4.78
CA TRP A 372 -1.01 -4.96 3.31
C TRP A 372 -1.90 -3.85 2.70
N VAL A 373 -2.86 -3.32 3.48
CA VAL A 373 -3.72 -2.21 3.07
C VAL A 373 -2.89 -0.92 2.85
N ASP A 374 -1.81 -0.73 3.59
CA ASP A 374 -0.93 0.44 3.47
C ASP A 374 0.02 0.36 2.25
N THR A 375 0.28 -0.85 1.78
CA THR A 375 1.43 -1.14 0.91
C THR A 375 1.02 -1.60 -0.48
N SER A 376 -0.18 -2.15 -0.62
CA SER A 376 -0.81 -2.46 -1.91
C SER A 376 -1.32 -1.20 -2.60
N ALA A 377 -1.12 -1.07 -3.91
CA ALA A 377 -1.63 0.06 -4.70
C ALA A 377 -1.46 1.44 -4.01
N LEU A 378 -0.31 1.64 -3.37
CA LEU A 378 0.09 2.83 -2.63
C LEU A 378 0.32 3.99 -3.60
N PRO A 379 -0.46 5.08 -3.54
CA PRO A 379 -0.24 6.25 -4.37
C PRO A 379 0.90 7.13 -3.82
N ILE A 380 1.92 7.41 -4.64
CA ILE A 380 3.02 8.32 -4.30
C ILE A 380 3.12 9.42 -5.38
N PRO A 381 2.88 10.71 -5.04
CA PRO A 381 3.08 11.81 -5.98
C PRO A 381 4.52 11.90 -6.47
N LEU A 382 4.75 12.43 -7.67
CA LEU A 382 6.11 12.50 -8.26
C LEU A 382 7.17 13.16 -7.36
N ALA A 383 6.80 14.18 -6.59
CA ALA A 383 7.73 14.80 -5.64
C ALA A 383 8.15 13.84 -4.52
N GLY A 384 7.24 12.99 -4.03
CA GLY A 384 7.53 11.94 -3.08
C GLY A 384 8.43 10.86 -3.70
N VAL A 385 8.15 10.47 -4.95
CA VAL A 385 8.98 9.52 -5.71
C VAL A 385 10.39 10.08 -5.91
N ASP A 386 10.53 11.36 -6.26
CA ASP A 386 11.85 11.99 -6.47
C ASP A 386 12.66 12.03 -5.18
N LEU A 387 12.00 12.25 -4.04
CA LEU A 387 12.61 12.23 -2.71
C LEU A 387 13.13 10.83 -2.37
N ILE A 388 12.29 9.80 -2.46
CA ILE A 388 12.63 8.46 -1.97
C ILE A 388 13.58 7.71 -2.91
N THR A 389 13.61 8.01 -4.21
CA THR A 389 14.50 7.34 -5.19
C THR A 389 15.92 7.91 -5.25
N ARG A 390 16.39 8.48 -4.13
CA ARG A 390 17.73 9.05 -3.96
C ARG A 390 18.44 8.27 -2.86
N TRP A 391 19.35 7.39 -3.26
CA TRP A 391 20.09 6.55 -2.33
C TRP A 391 21.59 6.81 -2.43
N GLY A 392 22.31 6.71 -1.31
CA GLY A 392 23.77 6.89 -1.24
C GLY A 392 24.26 8.33 -1.13
N ASP A 393 25.58 8.49 -1.00
CA ASP A 393 26.27 9.78 -0.92
C ASP A 393 27.60 9.72 -1.72
N PRO A 394 27.70 10.38 -2.90
CA PRO A 394 26.66 11.18 -3.54
C PRO A 394 25.47 10.31 -3.97
N ALA A 395 24.27 10.91 -3.98
CA ALA A 395 23.05 10.20 -4.30
C ALA A 395 23.05 9.66 -5.74
N TYR A 396 22.58 8.43 -5.90
CA TYR A 396 22.25 7.81 -7.18
C TYR A 396 20.81 7.30 -7.19
N ARG A 397 20.34 7.01 -8.41
CA ARG A 397 19.02 6.45 -8.71
C ARG A 397 19.19 5.17 -9.50
N GLY A 398 18.63 4.09 -8.99
CA GLY A 398 18.58 2.77 -9.64
C GLY A 398 17.15 2.40 -10.01
N VAL A 399 16.92 2.09 -11.28
CA VAL A 399 15.62 1.71 -11.81
C VAL A 399 15.77 0.48 -12.69
N VAL A 400 14.91 -0.52 -12.49
CA VAL A 400 14.77 -1.65 -13.41
C VAL A 400 13.45 -1.50 -14.14
N VAL A 401 13.47 -1.53 -15.47
CA VAL A 401 12.29 -1.41 -16.32
C VAL A 401 12.01 -2.76 -16.94
N VAL A 402 10.81 -3.29 -16.74
CA VAL A 402 10.31 -4.51 -17.39
C VAL A 402 9.26 -4.08 -18.43
N PRO A 403 9.62 -4.00 -19.72
CA PRO A 403 8.69 -3.60 -20.77
C PRO A 403 7.66 -4.72 -21.03
N ARG A 404 6.43 -4.32 -21.36
CA ARG A 404 5.32 -5.23 -21.68
C ARG A 404 5.02 -5.29 -23.17
#